data_AF-F3GM92-F1
#
_entry.id   AF-F3GM92-F1
#
_cell.length_a   1.000
_cell.length_b   1.000
_cell.length_c   1.000
_cell.angle_alpha   90.00
_cell.angle_beta   90.00
_cell.angle_gamma   90.00
#
_symmetry.space_group_name_H-M   'P 1'
#
loop_
_entity.id
_entity.type
_entity.pdbx_description
1 polymer ?
#
loop_
_entity_poly.entity_id
_entity_poly.type
_entity_poly.pdbx_seq_one_letter_code
_entity_poly.pdbx_strand_id
1 'polypeptide(L)'
;KSHDLGMPRTEILYKDRPEELQHVATRLGFPLVLKIPDGCFSKGVIKVSTPEEMHTATTQLFEHSVLLLAQEFFYTEYDWRIGILNRKPIFACQYFMSKGHWQIYNHKAIGAEVIGECRTLA
;
A
#
# COMPACT_ATOMS: atom_id res chain seq x y z
N LYS A 1 -6.35 -20.67 -4.16
CA LYS A 1 -6.57 -21.04 -2.74
C LYS A 1 -5.83 -20.03 -1.89
N SER A 2 -6.51 -19.33 -0.98
CA SER A 2 -5.83 -18.58 0.07
C SER A 2 -5.14 -19.59 1.01
N HIS A 3 -3.93 -19.29 1.46
CA HIS A 3 -3.16 -20.12 2.39
C HIS A 3 -3.50 -19.84 3.86
N ASP A 4 -4.61 -19.16 4.13
CA ASP A 4 -5.05 -18.73 5.47
C ASP A 4 -4.00 -17.87 6.20
N LEU A 5 -3.22 -17.11 5.42
CA LEU A 5 -2.28 -16.14 5.94
C LEU A 5 -3.03 -14.84 6.24
N GLY A 6 -2.79 -14.27 7.41
CA GLY A 6 -3.32 -12.96 7.78
C GLY A 6 -2.88 -11.91 6.76
N MET A 7 -3.85 -11.25 6.14
CA MET A 7 -3.63 -10.14 5.20
C MET A 7 -4.67 -9.04 5.45
N PRO A 8 -4.33 -7.76 5.26
CA PRO A 8 -5.31 -6.68 5.33
C PRO A 8 -6.43 -6.92 4.31
N ARG A 9 -7.68 -6.60 4.67
CA ARG A 9 -8.79 -6.78 3.73
C ARG A 9 -8.55 -5.91 2.52
N THR A 10 -8.74 -6.50 1.35
CA THR A 10 -8.43 -5.89 0.05
C THR A 10 -9.58 -6.16 -0.90
N GLU A 11 -10.04 -5.12 -1.57
CA GLU A 11 -11.09 -5.17 -2.57
C GLU A 11 -10.61 -4.56 -3.89
N ILE A 12 -11.19 -5.01 -4.99
CA ILE A 12 -10.90 -4.49 -6.33
C ILE A 12 -11.95 -3.43 -6.66
N LEU A 13 -11.50 -2.28 -7.17
CA LEU A 13 -12.34 -1.23 -7.71
C LEU A 13 -12.21 -1.21 -9.23
N TYR A 14 -13.32 -1.07 -9.94
CA TYR A 14 -13.34 -0.93 -11.39
C TYR A 14 -13.73 0.48 -11.81
N LYS A 15 -13.08 1.00 -12.86
CA LYS A 15 -13.29 2.36 -13.36
C LYS A 15 -14.74 2.63 -13.80
N ASP A 16 -15.42 1.60 -14.32
CA ASP A 16 -16.78 1.66 -14.84
C ASP A 16 -17.87 1.41 -13.78
N ARG A 17 -17.49 1.29 -12.50
CA ARG A 17 -18.41 1.05 -11.37
C ARG A 17 -18.22 2.04 -10.23
N PRO A 18 -18.44 3.35 -10.46
CA PRO A 18 -18.22 4.38 -9.45
C PRO A 18 -19.06 4.19 -8.17
N GLU A 19 -20.22 3.54 -8.28
CA GLU A 19 -21.09 3.21 -7.16
C GLU A 19 -20.47 2.22 -6.16
N GLU A 20 -19.48 1.42 -6.58
CA GLU A 20 -18.79 0.48 -5.69
C GLU A 20 -17.89 1.20 -4.67
N LEU A 21 -17.45 2.43 -4.96
CA LEU A 21 -16.53 3.18 -4.06
C LEU A 21 -17.12 3.36 -2.67
N GLN A 22 -18.40 3.76 -2.57
CA GLN A 22 -19.06 4.00 -1.29
C GLN A 22 -19.26 2.71 -0.50
N HIS A 23 -19.56 1.61 -1.20
CA HIS A 23 -19.70 0.30 -0.57
C HIS A 23 -18.36 -0.21 -0.02
N VAL A 24 -17.28 -0.06 -0.78
CA VAL A 24 -15.92 -0.42 -0.36
C VAL A 24 -15.47 0.44 0.83
N ALA A 25 -15.70 1.76 0.76
CA ALA A 25 -15.39 2.67 1.87
C ALA A 25 -16.12 2.27 3.16
N THR A 26 -17.37 1.83 3.06
CA THR A 26 -18.17 1.36 4.20
C THR A 26 -17.62 0.05 4.78
N ARG A 27 -17.16 -0.88 3.93
CA ARG A 27 -16.67 -2.19 4.37
C ARG A 27 -15.26 -2.16 4.94
N LEU A 28 -14.36 -1.38 4.34
CA LEU A 28 -12.95 -1.27 4.77
C LEU A 28 -12.75 -0.20 5.85
N GLY A 29 -13.59 0.85 5.85
CA GLY A 29 -13.39 2.02 6.70
C GLY A 29 -12.20 2.88 6.26
N PHE A 30 -11.97 3.97 6.99
CA PHE A 30 -10.84 4.88 6.78
C PHE A 30 -9.90 4.89 8.00
N PRO A 31 -8.59 5.15 7.79
CA PRO A 31 -7.94 5.34 6.49
C PRO A 31 -7.81 4.04 5.69
N LEU A 32 -7.73 4.16 4.36
CA LEU A 32 -7.45 3.04 3.45
C LEU A 32 -6.37 3.43 2.42
N VAL A 33 -5.81 2.43 1.76
CA VAL A 33 -4.79 2.60 0.73
C VAL A 33 -5.35 2.18 -0.62
N LEU A 34 -5.26 3.09 -1.60
CA LEU A 34 -5.52 2.82 -3.01
C LEU A 34 -4.20 2.52 -3.72
N LYS A 35 -4.15 1.47 -4.53
CA LYS A 35 -2.95 1.09 -5.30
C LYS A 35 -3.27 0.64 -6.71
N ILE A 36 -2.41 1.05 -7.65
CA ILE A 36 -2.35 0.45 -9.00
C ILE A 36 -1.74 -0.95 -8.88
N PRO A 37 -2.38 -2.02 -9.39
CA PRO A 37 -1.90 -3.40 -9.25
C PRO A 37 -0.50 -3.64 -9.81
N ASP A 38 -0.20 -3.06 -10.98
CA ASP A 38 1.07 -3.23 -11.69
C ASP A 38 2.08 -2.11 -11.39
N GLY A 39 1.85 -1.36 -10.30
CA GLY A 39 2.75 -0.32 -9.83
C GLY A 39 4.03 -0.89 -9.22
N CYS A 40 5.13 -0.13 -9.31
CA CYS A 40 6.40 -0.44 -8.65
C CYS A 40 6.94 0.79 -7.92
N PHE A 41 7.81 0.56 -6.94
CA PHE A 41 8.46 1.63 -6.15
C PHE A 41 7.46 2.61 -5.53
N SER A 42 6.34 2.10 -5.01
CA SER A 42 5.28 2.90 -4.38
C SER A 42 4.62 3.94 -5.30
N LYS A 43 4.85 3.89 -6.61
CA LYS A 43 4.15 4.74 -7.58
C LYS A 43 2.70 4.28 -7.70
N GLY A 44 1.77 5.24 -7.67
CA GLY A 44 0.35 4.95 -7.75
C GLY A 44 -0.21 4.33 -6.47
N VAL A 45 0.40 4.60 -5.31
CA VAL A 45 -0.10 4.20 -4.00
C VAL A 45 -0.46 5.45 -3.20
N ILE A 46 -1.72 5.57 -2.78
CA ILE A 46 -2.24 6.75 -2.08
C ILE A 46 -3.01 6.30 -0.84
N LYS A 47 -2.65 6.84 0.33
CA LYS A 47 -3.44 6.71 1.55
C LYS A 47 -4.50 7.80 1.57
N VAL A 48 -5.75 7.43 1.81
CA VAL A 48 -6.89 8.34 1.91
C VAL A 48 -7.60 8.13 3.25
N SER A 49 -8.08 9.23 3.82
CA SER A 49 -8.67 9.28 5.17
C SER A 49 -10.13 9.70 5.14
N THR A 50 -10.65 10.17 4.01
CA THR A 50 -12.04 10.59 3.84
C THR A 50 -12.62 10.13 2.50
N PRO A 51 -13.96 10.08 2.35
CA PRO A 51 -14.61 9.82 1.06
C PRO A 51 -14.20 10.79 -0.05
N GLU A 52 -13.99 12.06 0.26
CA GLU A 52 -13.60 13.10 -0.71
C GLU A 52 -12.16 12.87 -1.20
N GLU A 53 -11.26 12.51 -0.29
CA GLU A 53 -9.88 12.11 -0.65
C GLU A 53 -9.90 10.84 -1.52
N MET A 54 -10.74 9.87 -1.18
CA MET A 54 -10.91 8.64 -1.96
C MET A 54 -11.41 8.91 -3.38
N HIS A 55 -12.44 9.75 -3.53
CA HIS A 55 -12.97 10.13 -4.85
C HIS A 55 -11.92 10.84 -5.70
N THR A 56 -11.17 11.77 -5.10
CA THR A 56 -10.10 12.50 -5.78
C THR A 56 -8.97 11.55 -6.21
N ALA A 57 -8.51 10.69 -5.31
CA ALA A 57 -7.43 9.76 -5.57
C ALA A 57 -7.80 8.68 -6.60
N THR A 58 -9.01 8.13 -6.52
CA THR A 58 -9.48 7.14 -7.53
C THR A 58 -9.59 7.78 -8.91
N THR A 59 -10.14 8.99 -9.02
CA THR A 59 -10.19 9.74 -10.30
C THR A 59 -8.80 9.85 -10.93
N GLN A 60 -7.81 10.29 -10.14
CA GLN A 60 -6.42 10.40 -10.59
C GLN A 60 -5.82 9.04 -10.99
N LEU A 61 -5.97 8.01 -10.15
CA LEU A 61 -5.32 6.72 -10.40
C LEU A 61 -5.95 5.97 -11.59
N PHE A 62 -7.24 6.15 -11.85
CA PHE A 62 -7.93 5.57 -13.01
C PHE A 62 -7.56 6.23 -14.35
N GLU A 63 -6.79 7.31 -14.36
CA GLU A 63 -6.14 7.81 -15.59
C GLU A 63 -5.03 6.88 -16.07
N HIS A 64 -4.44 6.10 -15.14
CA HIS A 64 -3.29 5.24 -15.40
C HIS A 64 -3.59 3.74 -15.26
N SER A 65 -4.80 3.36 -14.84
CA SER A 65 -5.20 1.96 -14.71
C SER A 65 -6.71 1.78 -14.93
N VAL A 66 -7.11 0.59 -15.35
CA VAL A 66 -8.53 0.20 -15.48
C VAL A 66 -9.12 -0.31 -14.17
N LEU A 67 -8.26 -0.77 -13.25
CA LEU A 67 -8.66 -1.33 -11.96
C LEU A 67 -7.70 -0.87 -10.86
N LEU A 68 -8.22 -0.67 -9.67
CA LEU A 68 -7.43 -0.31 -8.49
C LEU A 68 -7.67 -1.34 -7.39
N LEU A 69 -6.73 -1.45 -6.46
CA LEU A 69 -6.96 -2.18 -5.21
C LEU A 69 -7.19 -1.17 -4.10
N ALA A 70 -8.27 -1.33 -3.36
CA ALA A 70 -8.53 -0.65 -2.10
C ALA A 70 -8.21 -1.62 -0.95
N GLN A 71 -7.40 -1.19 0.00
CA GLN A 71 -6.94 -2.04 1.09
C GLN A 71 -7.03 -1.29 2.42
N GLU A 72 -7.46 -1.97 3.49
CA GLU A 72 -7.42 -1.41 4.84
C GLU A 72 -6.01 -0.88 5.15
N PHE A 73 -5.91 0.32 5.71
CA PHE A 73 -4.64 0.82 6.20
C PHE A 73 -4.32 0.15 7.53
N PHE A 74 -3.27 -0.65 7.55
CA PHE A 74 -2.77 -1.30 8.76
C PHE A 74 -1.41 -0.70 9.12
N TYR A 75 -1.36 0.06 10.22
CA TYR A 75 -0.10 0.67 10.65
C TYR A 75 0.83 -0.37 11.26
N THR A 76 2.09 -0.34 10.82
CA THR A 76 3.19 -1.11 11.38
C THR A 76 4.37 -0.17 11.64
N GLU A 77 5.15 -0.46 12.67
CA GLU A 77 6.43 0.24 12.90
C GLU A 77 7.49 -0.20 11.88
N TYR A 78 7.33 -1.40 11.32
CA TYR A 78 8.23 -2.00 10.34
C TYR A 78 7.53 -3.04 9.46
N ASP A 79 8.12 -3.29 8.29
CA ASP A 79 7.73 -4.33 7.34
C ASP A 79 8.86 -5.34 7.10
N TRP A 80 8.52 -6.56 6.73
CA TRP A 80 9.49 -7.62 6.42
C TRP A 80 9.65 -7.85 4.91
N ARG A 81 10.89 -8.13 4.49
CA ARG A 81 11.21 -8.71 3.17
C ARG A 81 12.05 -9.96 3.37
N ILE A 82 11.53 -11.09 2.88
CA ILE A 82 12.18 -12.39 2.96
C ILE A 82 12.55 -12.82 1.55
N GLY A 83 13.85 -12.95 1.28
CA GLY A 83 14.36 -13.44 0.00
C GLY A 83 14.43 -14.96 -0.02
N ILE A 84 13.81 -15.58 -1.02
CA ILE A 84 13.87 -17.04 -1.23
C ILE A 84 14.38 -17.30 -2.64
N LEU A 85 15.46 -18.07 -2.77
CA LEU A 85 16.00 -18.52 -4.05
C LEU A 85 16.13 -20.05 -4.03
N ASN A 86 15.58 -20.71 -5.06
CA ASN A 86 15.58 -22.17 -5.15
C ASN A 86 15.08 -22.84 -3.86
N ARG A 87 13.94 -22.36 -3.33
CA ARG A 87 13.31 -22.81 -2.07
C ARG A 87 14.19 -22.65 -0.81
N LYS A 88 15.30 -21.93 -0.87
CA LYS A 88 16.15 -21.62 0.28
C LYS A 88 15.99 -20.15 0.66
N PRO A 89 15.71 -19.82 1.94
CA PRO A 89 15.79 -18.44 2.40
C PRO A 89 17.25 -17.96 2.30
N ILE A 90 17.46 -16.78 1.74
CA ILE A 90 18.80 -16.20 1.51
C ILE A 90 19.01 -14.88 2.25
N PHE A 91 17.93 -14.20 2.67
CA PHE A 91 18.01 -13.05 3.57
C PHE A 91 16.66 -12.78 4.24
N ALA A 92 16.72 -12.13 5.41
CA ALA A 92 15.58 -11.48 6.04
C ALA A 92 15.93 -10.01 6.34
N CYS A 93 15.07 -9.09 5.91
CA CYS A 93 15.23 -7.66 6.13
C CYS A 93 13.99 -7.09 6.80
N GLN A 94 14.20 -6.41 7.94
CA GLN A 94 13.21 -5.61 8.63
C GLN A 94 13.40 -4.14 8.23
N TYR A 95 12.41 -3.55 7.56
CA TYR A 95 12.42 -2.15 7.15
C TYR A 95 11.55 -1.30 8.08
N PHE A 96 12.11 -0.23 8.61
CA PHE A 96 11.36 0.76 9.38
C PHE A 96 10.80 1.84 8.46
N MET A 97 9.73 2.48 8.89
CA MET A 97 9.15 3.60 8.14
C MET A 97 10.04 4.84 8.23
N SER A 98 10.02 5.67 7.19
CA SER A 98 10.70 6.97 7.25
C SER A 98 10.06 7.84 8.34
N LYS A 99 10.85 8.69 9.01
CA LYS A 99 10.37 9.50 10.13
C LYS A 99 9.14 10.34 9.75
N GLY A 100 8.07 10.20 10.53
CA GLY A 100 6.80 10.90 10.30
C GLY A 100 6.04 10.46 9.04
N HIS A 101 6.43 9.36 8.41
CA HIS A 101 5.83 8.83 7.20
C HIS A 101 5.44 7.35 7.38
N TRP A 102 4.43 6.89 6.65
CA TRP A 102 3.93 5.52 6.73
C TRP A 102 4.57 4.60 5.69
N GLN A 103 5.46 5.14 4.85
CA GLN A 103 6.22 4.40 3.88
C GLN A 103 7.69 4.43 4.27
N ILE A 104 8.41 3.39 3.84
CA ILE A 104 9.86 3.27 4.03
C ILE A 104 10.61 4.37 3.28
N TYR A 105 10.05 4.87 2.17
CA TYR A 105 10.64 5.95 1.37
C TYR A 105 9.68 7.15 1.30
N ASN A 106 10.16 8.33 1.70
CA ASN A 106 9.42 9.59 1.59
C ASN A 106 9.85 10.39 0.35
N HIS A 107 9.18 10.18 -0.78
CA HIS A 107 9.48 10.90 -2.02
C HIS A 107 9.24 12.41 -1.95
N LYS A 108 8.54 12.90 -0.92
CA LYS A 108 8.22 14.32 -0.74
C LYS A 108 9.08 15.00 0.32
N ALA A 109 9.98 14.28 1.00
CA ALA A 109 10.84 14.86 2.01
C ALA A 109 11.82 15.86 1.38
N ILE A 110 11.94 17.03 2.00
CA ILE A 110 12.97 18.02 1.70
C ILE A 110 13.99 17.95 2.85
N GLY A 111 15.07 17.18 2.68
CA GLY A 111 16.08 16.96 3.73
C GLY A 111 16.70 15.57 3.72
N ALA A 112 17.40 15.21 4.81
CA ALA A 112 18.26 14.03 4.87
C ALA A 112 17.53 12.68 5.09
N GLU A 113 16.38 12.68 5.78
CA GLU A 113 15.68 11.44 6.12
C GLU A 113 14.60 11.10 5.08
N VAL A 114 15.07 10.57 3.94
CA VAL A 114 14.22 10.11 2.84
C VAL A 114 13.88 8.62 2.99
N ILE A 115 14.69 7.86 3.72
CA ILE A 115 14.61 6.40 3.83
C ILE A 115 14.63 5.99 5.30
N GLY A 116 13.75 5.07 5.70
CA GLY A 116 13.78 4.46 7.03
C GLY A 116 14.97 3.51 7.24
N GLU A 117 15.31 3.27 8.51
CA GLU A 117 16.34 2.30 8.90
C GLU A 117 15.98 0.90 8.38
N CYS A 118 16.98 0.03 8.17
CA CYS A 118 16.73 -1.38 7.98
C CYS A 118 17.68 -2.24 8.82
N ARG A 119 17.20 -3.40 9.27
CA ARG A 119 17.98 -4.43 9.96
C ARG A 119 17.95 -5.70 9.14
N THR A 120 19.12 -6.28 8.89
CA THR A 120 19.27 -7.46 8.04
C THR A 120 20.00 -8.55 8.78
N LEU A 121 19.55 -9.80 8.63
CA LEU A 121 20.33 -10.98 8.99
C LEU A 121 20.77 -11.67 7.69
N ALA A 122 22.08 -11.87 7.57
CA ALA A 122 22.72 -12.62 6.49
C ALA A 122 23.16 -14.00 7.02
#